data_AF-A0AA50CS53-F1
#
_entry.id   AF-A0AA50CS53-F1
#
_cell.length_a   1.000
_cell.length_b   1.000
_cell.length_c   1.000
_cell.angle_alpha   90.00
_cell.angle_beta   90.00
_cell.angle_gamma   90.00
#
_symmetry.space_group_name_H-M   'P 1'
#
loop_
_entity.id
_entity.type
_entity.pdbx_description
1 polymer ?
#
loop_
_entity_poly.entity_id
_entity_poly.type
_entity_poly.pdbx_seq_one_letter_code
_entity_poly.pdbx_strand_id
1 'polypeptide(L)'
;MISKSAGHQVDYVDMPLDEFFNRSALVGLPDNVIRHHEEVHRFLRSELASCVSLDVERVLGRSPHDFVPFVLEHAVLWKRTAA
;
A
#
# COMPACT_ATOMS: atom_id res chain seq x y z
N MET A 1 -1.94 13.12 -4.51
CA MET A 1 -2.09 13.37 -3.06
C MET A 1 -0.81 12.99 -2.31
N ILE A 2 -0.28 11.77 -2.48
CA ILE A 2 1.11 11.44 -2.12
C ILE A 2 2.12 12.35 -2.84
N SER A 3 1.98 12.56 -4.15
CA SER A 3 2.89 13.43 -4.94
C SER A 3 2.96 14.86 -4.40
N LYS A 4 1.85 15.38 -3.85
CA LYS A 4 1.81 16.69 -3.18
C LYS A 4 2.60 16.68 -1.88
N SER A 5 2.44 15.65 -1.05
CA SER A 5 3.22 15.48 0.19
C SER A 5 4.71 15.22 -0.07
N ALA A 6 5.03 14.49 -1.13
CA ALA A 6 6.39 14.16 -1.55
C ALA A 6 7.15 15.36 -2.14
N GLY A 7 6.43 16.36 -2.66
CA GLY A 7 7.03 17.52 -3.35
C GLY A 7 7.57 17.20 -4.75
N HIS A 8 7.25 16.03 -5.29
CA HIS A 8 7.60 15.61 -6.64
C HIS A 8 6.50 14.70 -7.21
N GLN A 9 6.52 14.51 -8.54
CA GLN A 9 5.60 13.59 -9.19
C GLN A 9 5.86 12.16 -8.70
N VAL A 10 4.76 11.45 -8.40
CA VAL A 10 4.74 10.03 -8.05
C VAL A 10 3.61 9.43 -8.85
N ASP A 11 3.95 8.57 -9.80
CA ASP A 11 3.01 7.92 -10.69
C ASP A 11 2.76 6.49 -10.22
N TYR A 12 1.49 6.08 -10.28
CA TYR A 12 1.15 4.68 -10.10
C TYR A 12 1.43 3.94 -11.42
N VAL A 13 2.26 2.90 -11.35
CA VAL A 13 2.54 2.01 -12.47
C VAL A 13 1.97 0.65 -12.10
N ASP A 14 0.99 0.19 -12.88
CA ASP A 14 0.48 -1.18 -12.74
C ASP A 14 1.48 -2.15 -13.36
N MET A 15 2.38 -2.67 -12.53
CA MET A 15 3.39 -3.63 -12.93
C MET A 15 2.75 -5.02 -13.10
N PRO A 16 3.08 -5.76 -14.17
CA PRO A 16 2.72 -7.16 -14.30
C PRO A 16 3.16 -7.99 -13.07
N LEU A 17 2.30 -8.89 -12.61
CA LEU A 17 2.53 -9.63 -11.36
C LEU A 17 3.78 -10.53 -11.45
N ASP A 18 4.00 -11.15 -12.60
CA ASP A 18 5.21 -11.94 -12.89
C ASP A 18 6.48 -11.08 -12.75
N GLU A 19 6.47 -9.85 -13.26
CA GLU A 19 7.58 -8.92 -13.10
C GLU A 19 7.80 -8.54 -11.62
N PHE A 20 6.74 -8.27 -10.88
CA PHE A 20 6.82 -7.94 -9.45
C PHE A 20 7.44 -9.08 -8.62
N PHE A 21 7.01 -10.32 -8.83
CA PHE A 21 7.54 -11.47 -8.09
C PHE A 21 8.97 -11.83 -8.52
N ASN A 22 9.31 -11.68 -9.80
CA ASN A 22 10.69 -11.84 -10.26
C ASN A 22 11.61 -10.83 -9.57
N ARG A 23 11.20 -9.56 -9.45
CA ARG A 23 11.96 -8.54 -8.70
C ARG A 23 12.06 -8.87 -7.21
N SER A 24 11.01 -9.42 -6.62
CA SER A 24 10.98 -9.86 -5.21
C SER A 24 11.97 -10.99 -4.92
N ALA A 25 12.07 -11.97 -5.83
CA ALA A 25 13.07 -13.03 -5.75
C ALA A 25 14.50 -12.51 -5.92
N LEU A 26 14.71 -11.54 -6.84
CA LEU A 26 16.01 -10.92 -7.09
C LEU A 26 16.57 -10.16 -5.88
N VAL A 27 15.71 -9.63 -5.01
CA VAL A 27 16.13 -8.97 -3.76
C VAL A 27 16.26 -9.94 -2.57
N GLY A 28 16.14 -11.25 -2.82
CA GLY A 28 16.39 -12.29 -1.83
C GLY A 28 15.25 -12.52 -0.83
N LEU A 29 14.00 -12.16 -1.18
CA LEU A 29 12.87 -12.49 -0.32
C LEU A 29 12.64 -14.02 -0.29
N PRO A 30 12.33 -14.59 0.89
CA PRO A 30 11.97 -16.01 0.99
C PRO A 30 10.73 -16.37 0.16
N ASP A 31 10.71 -17.57 -0.42
CA ASP A 31 9.62 -18.06 -1.28
C ASP A 31 8.24 -17.99 -0.61
N ASN A 32 8.16 -18.24 0.70
CA ASN A 32 6.90 -18.16 1.44
C ASN A 32 6.37 -16.73 1.53
N VAL A 33 7.26 -15.73 1.57
CA VAL A 33 6.89 -14.31 1.57
C VAL A 33 6.40 -13.91 0.17
N ILE A 34 7.10 -14.36 -0.87
CA ILE A 34 6.69 -14.12 -2.26
C ILE A 34 5.29 -14.69 -2.52
N ARG A 35 5.05 -15.94 -2.10
CA ARG A 35 3.74 -16.59 -2.22
C ARG A 35 2.65 -15.84 -1.45
N HIS A 36 2.96 -15.38 -0.24
CA HIS A 36 2.02 -14.59 0.53
C HIS A 36 1.66 -13.26 -0.16
N HIS A 37 2.65 -12.58 -0.74
CA HIS A 37 2.39 -11.37 -1.54
C HIS A 37 1.49 -11.66 -2.75
N GLU A 38 1.66 -12.81 -3.41
CA GLU A 38 0.78 -13.24 -4.50
C GLU A 38 -0.68 -13.38 -4.05
N GLU A 39 -0.91 -14.02 -2.91
CA GLU A 39 -2.25 -14.18 -2.34
C GLU A 39 -2.87 -12.83 -1.98
N VAL A 40 -2.10 -11.94 -1.35
CA VAL A 40 -2.55 -10.58 -1.01
C VAL A 40 -2.88 -9.79 -2.27
N HIS A 41 -2.04 -9.82 -3.31
CA HIS A 41 -2.32 -9.13 -4.57
C HIS A 41 -3.60 -9.65 -5.25
N ARG A 42 -3.80 -10.97 -5.26
CA ARG A 42 -5.01 -11.59 -5.80
C ARG A 42 -6.26 -11.13 -5.03
N PHE A 43 -6.17 -11.07 -3.70
CA PHE A 43 -7.24 -10.56 -2.87
C PHE A 43 -7.53 -9.07 -3.14
N LEU A 44 -6.50 -8.22 -3.18
CA LEU A 44 -6.62 -6.78 -3.41
C LEU A 44 -7.22 -6.43 -4.77
N ARG A 45 -7.02 -7.28 -5.79
CA ARG A 45 -7.64 -7.14 -7.12
C ARG A 45 -9.07 -7.68 -7.20
N SER A 46 -9.56 -8.34 -6.14
CA SER A 46 -10.94 -8.80 -6.08
C SER A 46 -11.87 -7.72 -5.53
N GLU A 47 -13.17 -7.83 -5.83
CA GLU A 47 -14.19 -6.90 -5.31
C GLU A 47 -14.30 -6.93 -3.77
N LEU A 48 -13.90 -8.05 -3.15
CA LEU A 48 -13.94 -8.23 -1.69
C LEU A 48 -13.00 -7.28 -0.94
N ALA A 49 -11.92 -6.84 -1.57
CA ALA A 49 -10.96 -5.95 -0.92
C ALA A 49 -11.47 -4.52 -0.74
N SER A 50 -12.56 -4.14 -1.43
CA SER A 50 -13.17 -2.82 -1.31
C SER A 50 -14.31 -2.77 -0.29
N CYS A 51 -14.62 -3.89 0.37
CA CYS A 51 -15.67 -3.92 1.39
C CYS A 51 -15.27 -3.10 2.62
N VAL A 52 -16.14 -2.15 3.02
CA VAL A 52 -15.95 -1.32 4.21
C VAL A 52 -16.94 -1.75 5.29
N SER A 53 -16.45 -2.01 6.50
CA SER A 53 -17.28 -2.27 7.68
C SER A 53 -17.20 -1.11 8.68
N LEU A 54 -18.19 -1.03 9.56
CA LEU A 54 -18.25 -0.03 10.64
C LEU A 54 -17.54 -0.51 11.92
N ASP A 55 -16.84 -1.64 11.89
CA ASP A 55 -16.39 -2.29 13.12
C ASP A 55 -15.30 -1.50 13.84
N VAL A 56 -14.43 -0.81 13.10
CA VAL A 56 -13.43 0.11 13.67
C VAL A 56 -14.13 1.22 14.47
N GLU A 57 -15.17 1.82 13.92
CA GLU A 57 -15.93 2.88 14.59
C GLU A 57 -16.69 2.34 15.80
N ARG A 58 -17.33 1.18 15.66
CA ARG A 58 -18.08 0.54 16.76
C ARG A 58 -17.19 0.17 17.94
N VAL A 59 -15.99 -0.35 17.68
CA VAL A 59 -15.06 -0.80 18.73
C VAL A 59 -14.35 0.38 19.38
N LEU A 60 -13.96 1.39 18.59
CA LEU A 60 -13.14 2.51 19.08
C LEU A 60 -13.95 3.76 19.47
N GLY A 61 -15.24 3.81 19.14
CA GLY A 61 -16.11 4.95 19.42
C GLY A 61 -15.74 6.23 18.67
N ARG A 62 -14.95 6.12 17.59
CA ARG A 62 -14.50 7.23 16.76
C ARG A 62 -14.38 6.81 15.30
N SER A 63 -14.55 7.75 14.38
CA SER A 63 -14.39 7.49 12.96
C SER A 63 -12.96 7.00 12.63
N PRO A 64 -12.79 6.08 11.67
CA PRO A 64 -11.49 5.67 11.18
C PRO A 64 -10.71 6.86 10.62
N HIS A 65 -9.38 6.78 10.66
CA HIS A 65 -8.56 7.81 10.03
C HIS A 65 -8.66 7.72 8.52
N ASP A 66 -8.98 8.84 7.88
CA ASP A 66 -8.98 8.93 6.42
C ASP A 66 -7.56 8.88 5.86
N PHE A 67 -7.45 8.36 4.63
CA PHE A 67 -6.16 8.24 3.94
C PHE A 67 -5.50 9.59 3.66
N VAL A 68 -6.28 10.62 3.30
CA VAL A 68 -5.72 11.96 2.97
C VAL A 68 -5.07 12.61 4.19
N PRO A 69 -5.74 12.76 5.35
CA PRO A 69 -5.10 13.23 6.57
C PRO A 69 -3.87 12.40 6.95
N PHE A 70 -3.96 11.07 6.87
CA PHE A 70 -2.84 10.19 7.18
C PHE A 70 -1.58 10.51 6.34
N VAL A 71 -1.74 10.66 5.03
CA VAL A 71 -0.63 10.98 4.12
C VAL A 71 -0.03 12.37 4.40
N LEU A 72 -0.83 13.33 4.83
CA LEU A 72 -0.38 14.68 5.20
C LEU A 72 0.35 14.69 6.54
N GLU A 73 -0.19 14.02 7.56
CA GLU A 73 0.42 13.87 8.89
C GLU A 73 1.81 13.20 8.80
N HIS A 74 1.96 12.26 7.86
CA HIS A 74 3.17 11.49 7.66
C HIS A 74 3.96 11.96 6.43
N ALA A 75 3.84 13.24 6.05
CA ALA A 75 4.47 13.79 4.84
C ALA A 75 5.98 13.45 4.71
N VAL A 76 6.68 13.34 5.84
CA VAL A 76 8.11 13.01 5.89
C VAL A 76 8.45 11.64 5.29
N LEU A 77 7.55 10.66 5.37
CA LEU A 77 7.78 9.29 4.83
C LEU A 77 7.85 9.27 3.30
N TRP A 78 7.28 10.28 2.64
CA TRP A 78 7.18 10.36 1.19
C TRP A 78 8.27 11.25 0.57
N LYS A 79 9.05 11.94 1.40
CA LYS A 79 10.18 12.74 0.93
C LYS A 79 11.32 11.81 0.54
N ARG A 80 12.04 12.16 -0.52
CA ARG A 80 13.25 11.45 -0.91
C ARG A 80 14.29 11.55 0.21
N THR A 81 14.54 10.46 0.92
CA THR A 81 15.68 10.36 1.83
C THR A 81 16.94 10.48 0.97
N ALA A 82 17.78 11.48 1.24
CA ALA A 82 19.10 11.53 0.61
C ALA A 82 19.86 10.24 1.02
N ALA A 83 20.26 9.47 0.03
CA ALA A 83 21.18 8.35 0.20
C ALA A 83 22.61 8.87 0.40
#